data_AF-A0A4U7DA54-F1
#
_entry.id   AF-A0A4U7DA54-F1
#
_cell.length_a   1.000
_cell.length_b   1.000
_cell.length_c   1.000
_cell.angle_alpha   90.00
_cell.angle_beta   90.00
_cell.angle_gamma   90.00
#
_symmetry.space_group_name_H-M   'P 1'
#
loop_
_entity.id
_entity.type
_entity.pdbx_description
1 polymer ?
#
loop_
_entity_poly.entity_id
_entity_poly.type
_entity_poly.pdbx_seq_one_letter_code
_entity_poly.pdbx_strand_id
1 'polypeptide(L)'
;ALAVEYTDGVGAVGGPVLEPGDSLQDRETVGRIQPNGEIVSNFDADDRCLVHHLRGTNMSFDVDLLRELGGFDPAYEGTAHYEDTDATYKVHRAGYDVVYTPEAVLEHYHPESERDLKAY
;
A
#
# COMPACT_ATOMS: atom_id res chain seq x y z
N ALA A 1 -16.94 -0.76 11.43
CA ALA A 1 -16.29 0.55 11.24
C ALA A 1 -14.80 0.32 11.39
N LEU A 2 -14.13 0.08 10.27
CA LEU A 2 -12.70 -0.26 10.20
C LEU A 2 -11.91 1.02 9.96
N ALA A 3 -11.87 1.88 10.98
CA ALA A 3 -10.93 2.98 11.02
C ALA A 3 -9.87 2.54 12.03
N VAL A 4 -8.72 2.08 11.55
CA VAL A 4 -7.51 2.25 12.35
C VAL A 4 -7.40 3.77 12.48
N GLU A 5 -7.66 4.29 13.68
CA GLU A 5 -7.42 5.71 13.92
C GLU A 5 -5.92 5.95 13.69
N TYR A 6 -5.60 6.99 12.91
CA TYR A 6 -4.25 7.52 12.88
C TYR A 6 -3.91 7.96 14.30
N THR A 7 -3.21 7.08 15.03
CA THR A 7 -2.63 7.42 16.33
C THR A 7 -1.31 8.14 16.11
N ASP A 8 -0.82 8.83 17.14
CA ASP A 8 0.52 9.43 17.11
C ASP A 8 1.56 8.39 16.64
N GLY A 9 2.25 8.71 15.53
CA GLY A 9 3.31 7.87 14.95
C GLY A 9 2.92 7.02 13.74
N VAL A 10 1.64 6.85 13.41
CA VAL A 10 1.22 6.15 12.17
C VAL A 10 1.14 7.15 11.03
N GLY A 11 1.94 6.95 9.98
CA GLY A 11 1.98 7.84 8.82
C GLY A 11 1.23 7.32 7.60
N ALA A 12 1.09 6.00 7.48
CA ALA A 12 0.37 5.37 6.37
C ALA A 12 -0.26 4.04 6.78
N VAL A 13 -1.39 3.72 6.16
CA VAL A 13 -2.11 2.46 6.36
C VAL A 13 -2.53 1.91 5.01
N GLY A 14 -2.47 0.61 4.82
CA GLY A 14 -3.00 -0.05 3.64
C GLY A 14 -3.42 -1.48 3.94
N GLY A 15 -3.95 -2.13 2.92
CA GLY A 15 -4.47 -3.48 3.05
C GLY A 15 -4.41 -4.27 1.75
N PRO A 16 -4.99 -5.47 1.77
CA PRO A 16 -4.96 -6.35 0.62
C PRO A 16 -5.76 -5.83 -0.56
N VAL A 17 -5.30 -6.19 -1.75
CA VAL A 17 -5.91 -5.91 -3.05
C VAL A 17 -6.03 -7.26 -3.74
N LEU A 18 -7.18 -7.89 -3.58
CA LEU A 18 -7.43 -9.26 -4.01
C LEU A 18 -8.17 -9.26 -5.33
N GLU A 19 -7.83 -10.17 -6.24
CA GLU A 19 -8.66 -10.43 -7.42
C GLU A 19 -9.87 -11.30 -7.02
N PRO A 20 -10.97 -11.30 -7.80
CA PRO A 20 -12.10 -12.18 -7.53
C PRO A 20 -11.69 -13.65 -7.43
N GLY A 21 -11.91 -14.23 -6.24
CA GLY A 21 -11.56 -15.62 -5.93
C GLY A 21 -10.23 -15.81 -5.20
N ASP A 22 -9.43 -14.75 -5.04
CA ASP A 22 -8.25 -14.78 -4.17
C ASP A 22 -8.66 -14.86 -2.69
N SER A 23 -7.75 -15.36 -1.86
CA SER A 23 -7.89 -15.37 -0.40
C SER A 23 -6.62 -14.85 0.25
N LEU A 24 -6.76 -14.37 1.48
CA LEU A 24 -5.60 -14.06 2.32
C LEU A 24 -4.77 -15.33 2.59
N GLN A 25 -3.48 -15.13 2.83
CA GLN A 25 -2.47 -16.17 2.99
C GLN A 25 -1.66 -15.93 4.26
N ASP A 26 -1.17 -16.99 4.88
CA ASP A 26 -0.14 -16.90 5.92
C ASP A 26 1.18 -16.47 5.27
N ARG A 27 1.73 -15.33 5.69
CA ARG A 27 2.92 -14.70 5.11
C ARG A 27 3.95 -14.37 6.19
N GLU A 28 5.13 -14.98 6.09
CA GLU A 28 6.23 -14.69 7.01
C GLU A 28 6.84 -13.28 6.84
N THR A 29 6.75 -12.70 5.64
CA THR A 29 7.34 -11.39 5.33
C THR A 29 6.41 -10.59 4.42
N VAL A 30 6.12 -9.35 4.80
CA VAL A 30 5.17 -8.47 4.11
C VAL A 30 5.79 -7.08 3.95
N GLY A 31 5.65 -6.50 2.75
CA GLY A 31 5.99 -5.11 2.44
C GLY A 31 7.42 -4.70 2.82
N ARG A 32 8.43 -5.57 2.65
CA ARG A 32 9.83 -5.28 3.01
C ARG A 32 10.66 -4.88 1.80
N ILE A 33 11.64 -4.01 2.04
CA ILE A 33 12.72 -3.72 1.10
C ILE A 33 14.02 -4.23 1.74
N GLN A 34 14.66 -5.18 1.08
CA GLN A 34 15.87 -5.82 1.57
C GLN A 34 17.12 -4.97 1.29
N PRO A 35 18.25 -5.20 2.00
CA PRO A 35 19.49 -4.42 1.78
C PRO A 35 20.07 -4.51 0.37
N ASN A 36 19.76 -5.58 -0.38
CA ASN A 36 20.14 -5.77 -1.77
C ASN A 36 19.20 -5.03 -2.76
N GLY A 37 18.17 -4.34 -2.27
CA GLY A 37 17.16 -3.64 -3.07
C GLY A 37 15.98 -4.50 -3.50
N GLU A 38 15.92 -5.78 -3.11
CA GLU A 38 14.77 -6.64 -3.41
C GLU A 38 13.53 -6.16 -2.64
N ILE A 39 12.42 -6.00 -3.36
CA ILE A 39 11.14 -5.57 -2.81
C ILE A 39 10.23 -6.79 -2.66
N VAL A 40 9.86 -7.09 -1.42
CA VAL A 40 8.92 -8.14 -1.06
C VAL A 40 7.57 -7.48 -0.78
N SER A 41 6.54 -7.82 -1.55
CA SER A 41 5.20 -7.27 -1.40
C SER A 41 4.35 -8.11 -0.45
N ASN A 42 3.91 -9.31 -0.87
CA ASN A 42 3.07 -10.22 -0.07
C ASN A 42 1.88 -9.53 0.63
N PHE A 43 1.26 -8.55 -0.03
CA PHE A 43 0.11 -7.80 0.48
C PHE A 43 -1.22 -8.57 0.37
N ASP A 44 -1.16 -9.89 0.45
CA ASP A 44 -2.27 -10.79 0.63
C ASP A 44 -2.16 -11.52 1.99
N ALA A 45 -1.36 -10.99 2.91
CA ALA A 45 -1.19 -11.55 4.25
C ALA A 45 -2.48 -11.49 5.09
N ASP A 46 -2.71 -12.50 5.90
CA ASP A 46 -3.87 -12.58 6.81
C ASP A 46 -3.64 -11.93 8.18
N ASP A 47 -2.42 -11.49 8.47
CA ASP A 47 -2.03 -10.84 9.73
C ASP A 47 -1.63 -9.37 9.56
N ARG A 48 -1.97 -8.55 10.57
CA ARG A 48 -1.56 -7.15 10.67
C ARG A 48 -0.07 -7.03 11.00
N CYS A 49 0.65 -6.16 10.31
CA CYS A 49 2.08 -5.95 10.58
C CYS A 49 2.58 -4.55 10.17
N LEU A 50 3.78 -4.20 10.64
CA LEU A 50 4.52 -3.03 10.16
C LEU A 50 5.31 -3.39 8.91
N VAL A 51 5.27 -2.50 7.93
CA VAL A 51 5.89 -2.68 6.61
C VAL A 51 6.77 -1.47 6.26
N HIS A 52 7.55 -1.59 5.18
CA HIS A 52 8.34 -0.49 4.61
C HIS A 52 7.58 0.24 3.50
N HIS A 53 6.68 -0.47 2.80
CA HIS A 53 5.91 0.07 1.68
C HIS A 53 4.52 -0.57 1.62
N LEU A 54 3.63 -0.01 0.79
CA LEU A 54 2.27 -0.45 0.56
C LEU A 54 1.99 -0.52 -0.95
N ARG A 55 0.91 -1.21 -1.33
CA ARG A 55 0.41 -1.24 -2.71
C ARG A 55 -0.47 -0.03 -2.99
N GLY A 56 -0.18 0.70 -4.07
CA GLY A 56 -0.77 1.99 -4.41
C GLY A 56 -2.29 2.00 -4.56
N THR A 57 -2.89 0.88 -4.96
CA THR A 57 -4.34 0.76 -5.15
C THR A 57 -5.12 0.68 -3.83
N ASN A 58 -4.46 0.50 -2.69
CA ASN A 58 -5.11 0.42 -1.38
C ASN A 58 -4.23 0.97 -0.26
N MET A 59 -4.19 2.30 -0.18
CA MET A 59 -3.42 3.01 0.84
C MET A 59 -4.04 4.35 1.21
N SER A 60 -3.81 4.74 2.45
CA SER A 60 -4.17 6.04 3.00
C SER A 60 -2.96 6.62 3.76
N PHE A 61 -2.89 7.95 3.84
CA PHE A 61 -1.79 8.67 4.50
C PHE A 61 -2.31 9.71 5.48
N ASP A 62 -1.50 10.03 6.47
CA ASP A 62 -1.57 11.36 7.07
C ASP A 62 -1.16 12.36 5.98
N VAL A 63 -2.11 13.22 5.60
CA VAL A 63 -1.95 14.11 4.45
C VAL A 63 -0.94 15.22 4.72
N ASP A 64 -0.84 15.71 5.96
CA ASP A 64 0.08 16.79 6.30
C ASP A 64 1.51 16.25 6.35
N LEU A 65 1.71 15.06 6.93
CA LEU A 65 2.98 14.35 6.88
C LEU A 65 3.40 14.06 5.43
N LEU A 66 2.50 13.51 4.61
CA LEU A 66 2.82 13.19 3.22
C LEU A 66 3.28 14.43 2.45
N ARG A 67 2.63 15.58 2.67
CA ARG A 67 3.04 16.87 2.08
C ARG A 67 4.37 17.36 2.61
N GLU A 68 4.63 17.23 3.91
CA GLU A 68 5.92 17.58 4.52
C GLU A 68 7.07 16.77 3.89
N LEU A 69 6.83 15.49 3.60
CA LEU A 69 7.80 14.60 2.95
C LEU A 69 7.91 14.79 1.43
N GLY A 70 7.22 15.79 0.86
CA GLY A 70 7.28 16.14 -0.56
C GLY A 70 6.28 15.39 -1.45
N GLY A 71 5.39 14.59 -0.88
CA GLY A 71 4.36 13.84 -1.60
C GLY A 71 4.90 12.78 -2.56
N PHE A 72 4.07 12.43 -3.54
CA PHE A 72 4.47 11.60 -4.67
C PHE A 72 5.45 12.37 -5.56
N ASP A 73 6.56 11.74 -5.91
CA ASP A 73 7.58 12.37 -6.74
C ASP A 73 7.09 12.48 -8.20
N PRO A 74 6.98 13.70 -8.77
CA PRO A 74 6.52 13.89 -10.14
C PRO A 74 7.48 13.33 -11.20
N ALA A 75 8.70 12.90 -10.82
CA ALA A 75 9.63 12.24 -11.73
C ALA A 75 9.17 10.84 -12.18
N TYR A 76 8.23 10.21 -11.45
CA TYR A 76 7.59 8.96 -11.88
C TYR A 76 6.57 9.24 -12.98
N GLU A 77 7.05 9.26 -14.22
CA GLU A 77 6.23 9.49 -15.41
C GLU A 77 5.72 8.17 -16.04
N GLY A 78 4.79 8.28 -17.00
CA GLY A 78 4.30 7.13 -17.78
C GLY A 78 3.46 6.17 -16.95
N THR A 79 3.92 4.92 -16.80
CA THR A 79 3.26 3.91 -15.95
C THR A 79 3.46 4.17 -14.46
N ALA A 80 4.27 5.18 -14.11
CA ALA A 80 4.55 5.62 -12.75
C ALA A 80 5.12 4.54 -11.81
N HIS A 81 5.68 3.43 -12.31
CA HIS A 81 6.13 2.32 -11.47
C HIS A 81 6.97 2.74 -10.25
N TYR A 82 6.58 2.25 -9.06
CA TYR A 82 7.22 2.47 -7.76
C TYR A 82 7.01 3.86 -7.14
N GLU A 83 6.18 4.70 -7.73
CA GLU A 83 5.66 5.92 -7.13
C GLU A 83 5.01 5.68 -5.76
N ASP A 84 4.24 4.60 -5.63
CA ASP A 84 3.55 4.20 -4.41
C ASP A 84 4.53 3.71 -3.34
N THR A 85 5.48 2.88 -3.77
CA THR A 85 6.53 2.31 -2.97
C THR A 85 7.43 3.41 -2.42
N ASP A 86 7.83 4.37 -3.26
CA ASP A 86 8.65 5.52 -2.87
C ASP A 86 7.92 6.42 -1.86
N ALA A 87 6.67 6.81 -2.15
CA ALA A 87 5.89 7.65 -1.24
C ALA A 87 5.74 7.00 0.15
N THR A 88 5.46 5.70 0.18
CA THR A 88 5.30 4.96 1.44
C THR A 88 6.64 4.74 2.16
N TYR A 89 7.71 4.47 1.40
CA TYR A 89 9.04 4.29 1.97
C TYR A 89 9.61 5.58 2.57
N LYS A 90 9.27 6.75 2.00
CA LYS A 90 9.59 8.06 2.60
C LYS A 90 8.98 8.19 4.00
N VAL A 91 7.72 7.79 4.19
CA VAL A 91 7.05 7.77 5.50
C VAL A 91 7.78 6.87 6.48
N HIS A 92 8.07 5.63 6.08
CA HIS A 92 8.84 4.68 6.89
C HIS A 92 10.23 5.24 7.27
N ARG A 93 10.96 5.81 6.30
CA ARG A 93 12.30 6.37 6.51
C ARG A 93 12.29 7.62 7.39
N ALA A 94 11.19 8.36 7.44
CA ALA A 94 10.98 9.47 8.36
C ALA A 94 10.72 9.02 9.81
N GLY A 95 10.63 7.71 10.07
CA GLY A 95 10.44 7.12 11.39
C GLY A 95 8.99 6.92 11.80
N TYR A 96 8.05 7.06 10.87
CA TYR A 96 6.63 6.77 11.09
C TYR A 96 6.31 5.33 10.77
N ASP A 97 5.33 4.78 11.49
CA ASP A 97 4.80 3.46 11.21
C ASP A 97 3.99 3.47 9.91
N VAL A 98 4.29 2.48 9.07
CA VAL A 98 3.47 2.10 7.92
C VAL A 98 2.82 0.77 8.26
N VAL A 99 1.50 0.77 8.32
CA VAL A 99 0.71 -0.36 8.82
C VAL A 99 0.01 -1.06 7.67
N TYR A 100 0.29 -2.36 7.50
CA TYR A 100 -0.57 -3.24 6.73
C TYR A 100 -1.64 -3.83 7.65
N THR A 101 -2.92 -3.80 7.25
CA THR A 101 -4.03 -4.39 8.00
C THR A 101 -4.91 -5.24 7.08
N PRO A 102 -5.09 -6.56 7.35
CA PRO A 102 -5.84 -7.47 6.49
C PRO A 102 -7.33 -7.12 6.39
N GLU A 103 -7.87 -6.39 7.36
CA GLU A 103 -9.27 -5.97 7.39
C GLU A 103 -9.57 -4.82 6.42
N ALA A 104 -8.56 -4.05 6.01
CA ALA A 104 -8.71 -3.02 4.99
C ALA A 104 -8.67 -3.63 3.57
N VAL A 105 -9.32 -4.77 3.36
CA VAL A 105 -9.32 -5.50 2.09
C VAL A 105 -10.21 -4.80 1.05
N LEU A 106 -9.74 -4.78 -0.20
CA LEU A 106 -10.58 -4.48 -1.36
C LEU A 106 -10.42 -5.55 -2.44
N GLU A 107 -11.45 -5.64 -3.28
CA GLU A 107 -11.45 -6.51 -4.46
C GLU A 107 -11.16 -5.66 -5.70
N HIS A 108 -10.19 -6.10 -6.50
CA HIS A 108 -9.72 -5.41 -7.69
C HIS A 108 -10.28 -6.09 -8.93
N TYR A 109 -10.94 -5.32 -9.79
CA TYR A 109 -11.55 -5.83 -11.01
C TYR A 109 -10.79 -5.31 -12.22
N HIS A 110 -10.15 -6.20 -12.96
CA HIS A 110 -9.54 -5.86 -14.23
C HIS A 110 -10.59 -5.85 -15.35
N PRO A 111 -10.78 -4.72 -16.06
CA PRO A 111 -11.58 -4.71 -17.27
C PRO A 111 -10.84 -5.46 -18.39
N GLU A 112 -11.50 -6.42 -19.03
CA GLU A 112 -10.94 -7.11 -20.21
C GLU A 112 -11.03 -6.24 -21.47
N SER A 113 -11.88 -5.20 -21.44
CA SER A 113 -12.05 -4.24 -22.53
C SER A 113 -12.53 -2.86 -22.05
N GLU A 114 -12.36 -1.83 -22.88
CA GLU A 114 -12.91 -0.48 -22.61
C GLU A 114 -14.44 -0.48 -22.43
N ARG A 115 -15.14 -1.50 -22.94
CA ARG A 115 -16.58 -1.65 -22.78
C ARG A 115 -16.94 -2.02 -21.34
N ASP A 116 -16.07 -2.75 -20.66
CA ASP A 116 -16.28 -3.22 -19.29
C ASP A 116 -16.05 -2.11 -18.27
N LEU A 117 -15.24 -1.10 -18.60
CA LEU A 117 -15.06 0.11 -17.79
C LEU A 117 -16.35 0.91 -17.56
N LYS A 118 -17.36 0.77 -18.44
CA LYS A 118 -18.66 1.48 -18.32
C LYS A 118 -19.70 0.70 -17.51
N ALA A 119 -19.38 -0.53 -17.11
CA ALA A 119 -20.29 -1.44 -16.42
C ALA A 119 -20.15 -1.41 -14.89
N TYR A 120 -19.10 -0.75 -14.39
CA TYR A 120 -18.82 -0.47 -12.98
C TYR A 120 -19.06 1.01 -12.68
#